data_AF-A0A2S4YP60-F1
#
_entry.id   AF-A0A2S4YP60-F1
#
_cell.length_a   1.000
_cell.length_b   1.000
_cell.length_c   1.000
_cell.angle_alpha   90.00
_cell.angle_beta   90.00
_cell.angle_gamma   90.00
#
_symmetry.space_group_name_H-M   'P 1'
#
loop_
_entity.id
_entity.type
_entity.pdbx_description
1 polymer ?
#
loop_
_entity_poly.entity_id
_entity_poly.type
_entity_poly.pdbx_seq_one_letter_code
_entity_poly.pdbx_strand_id
1 'polypeptide(L)'
;MEVALGGADKGTVHVEGPANAQDIKAGEPIEIPALTGVYKPGASGTSTLSPGVLTIKALGTTTTCTPQKSEVSLTLDTTRQEGGASGSTGSTGGSSTGGSSTGGGTSSSGGGLAETGAGDHGTLTALGLVAGTAILLGGAVFTLMPKRRTR
;
A
#
# COMPACT_ATOMS: atom_id res chain seq x y z
N MET A 1 -13.98 5.36 8.31
CA MET A 1 -14.84 5.27 7.12
C MET A 1 -13.93 5.14 5.91
N GLU A 2 -14.36 4.36 4.93
CA GLU A 2 -13.70 4.29 3.63
C GLU A 2 -14.42 5.22 2.65
N VAL A 3 -13.84 6.35 2.29
CA VAL A 3 -14.41 7.26 1.29
C VAL A 3 -14.02 6.75 -0.09
N ALA A 4 -15.00 6.50 -0.96
CA ALA A 4 -14.76 5.96 -2.30
C ALA A 4 -14.30 7.06 -3.27
N LEU A 5 -13.27 6.75 -4.07
CA LEU A 5 -12.76 7.62 -5.12
C LEU A 5 -13.30 7.21 -6.50
N GLY A 6 -13.69 8.20 -7.30
CA GLY A 6 -14.19 8.06 -8.65
C GLY A 6 -13.72 9.16 -9.60
N GLY A 7 -14.33 9.24 -10.79
CA GLY A 7 -13.91 10.19 -11.83
C GLY A 7 -12.57 9.80 -12.45
N ALA A 8 -11.60 10.71 -12.41
CA ALA A 8 -10.24 10.51 -12.89
C ALA A 8 -9.43 9.56 -11.97
N ASP A 9 -9.68 9.57 -10.65
CA ASP A 9 -9.00 8.73 -9.67
C ASP A 9 -9.84 7.48 -9.30
N LYS A 10 -9.26 6.54 -8.54
CA LYS A 10 -9.88 5.27 -8.11
C LYS A 10 -9.30 4.85 -6.75
N GLY A 11 -10.05 4.02 -6.02
CA GLY A 11 -9.64 3.46 -4.72
C GLY A 11 -10.45 4.01 -3.56
N THR A 12 -9.88 3.99 -2.36
CA THR A 12 -10.50 4.53 -1.14
C THR A 12 -9.56 5.47 -0.38
N VAL A 13 -10.14 6.43 0.32
CA VAL A 13 -9.45 7.26 1.32
C VAL A 13 -9.95 6.83 2.70
N HIS A 14 -9.04 6.31 3.51
CA HIS A 14 -9.35 6.01 4.90
C HIS A 14 -9.46 7.31 5.69
N VAL A 15 -10.58 7.49 6.39
CA VAL A 15 -10.77 8.57 7.36
C VAL A 15 -11.13 8.00 8.72
N GLU A 16 -10.51 8.54 9.77
CA GLU A 16 -10.74 8.14 11.15
C GLU A 16 -10.92 9.36 12.06
N GLY A 17 -11.65 9.16 13.15
CA GLY A 17 -11.90 10.18 14.15
C GLY A 17 -11.56 9.65 15.54
N PRO A 18 -11.37 10.56 16.52
CA PRO A 18 -11.06 10.18 17.88
C PRO A 18 -12.20 9.37 18.51
N ALA A 19 -11.90 8.65 19.58
CA ALA A 19 -12.93 8.10 20.45
C ALA A 19 -13.71 9.24 21.13
N ASN A 20 -14.95 8.97 21.53
CA ASN A 20 -15.77 9.95 22.24
C ASN A 20 -15.10 10.35 23.56
N ALA A 21 -14.98 11.66 23.77
CA ALA A 21 -14.31 12.22 24.94
C ALA A 21 -15.12 12.07 26.23
N GLN A 22 -16.42 11.80 26.11
CA GLN A 22 -17.36 11.63 27.22
C GLN A 22 -18.09 10.30 27.07
N ASP A 23 -18.60 9.78 28.18
CA ASP A 23 -19.42 8.58 28.16
C ASP A 23 -20.68 8.80 27.31
N ILE A 24 -21.02 7.81 26.50
CA ILE A 24 -22.25 7.85 25.70
C ILE A 24 -23.43 7.57 26.64
N LYS A 25 -24.31 8.56 26.82
CA LYS A 25 -25.52 8.40 27.62
C LYS A 25 -26.56 7.58 26.88
N ALA A 26 -27.28 6.74 27.62
CA ALA A 26 -28.38 5.96 27.07
C ALA A 26 -29.52 6.89 26.63
N GLY A 27 -30.04 6.67 25.41
CA GLY A 27 -31.18 7.39 24.86
C GLY A 27 -30.84 8.73 24.19
N GLU A 28 -29.60 9.20 24.26
CA GLU A 28 -29.15 10.38 23.51
C GLU A 28 -28.61 9.97 22.12
N PRO A 29 -28.76 10.83 21.09
CA PRO A 29 -28.14 10.60 19.79
C PRO A 29 -26.62 10.44 19.90
N ILE A 30 -26.07 9.45 19.19
CA ILE A 30 -24.62 9.28 19.10
C ILE A 30 -24.06 10.33 18.14
N GLU A 31 -23.27 11.25 18.67
CA GLU A 31 -22.48 12.17 17.84
C GLU A 31 -21.23 11.47 17.31
N ILE A 32 -20.98 11.62 16.02
CA ILE A 32 -19.76 11.13 15.38
C ILE A 32 -18.79 12.32 15.32
N PRO A 33 -17.62 12.25 15.97
CA PRO A 33 -16.63 13.32 15.88
C PRO A 33 -16.10 13.45 14.45
N ALA A 34 -15.48 14.58 14.16
CA ALA A 34 -14.91 14.82 12.84
C ALA A 34 -13.94 13.69 12.43
N LEU A 35 -14.20 13.12 11.26
CA LEU A 35 -13.33 12.11 10.65
C LEU A 35 -12.33 12.83 9.74
N THR A 36 -11.06 12.47 9.86
CA THR A 36 -9.97 13.05 9.08
C THR A 36 -9.16 11.97 8.39
N GLY A 37 -8.62 12.29 7.24
CA GLY A 37 -7.73 11.41 6.48
C GLY A 37 -7.00 12.21 5.41
N VAL A 38 -5.98 11.60 4.81
CA VAL A 38 -5.13 12.25 3.81
C VAL A 38 -5.44 11.67 2.44
N TYR A 39 -5.87 12.53 1.52
CA TYR A 39 -6.03 12.17 0.11
C TYR A 39 -4.82 12.65 -0.70
N LYS A 40 -4.19 11.71 -1.40
CA LYS A 40 -3.09 11.97 -2.33
C LYS A 40 -3.52 11.58 -3.75
N PRO A 41 -3.77 12.53 -4.66
CA PRO A 41 -4.29 12.21 -5.98
C PRO A 41 -3.34 11.33 -6.80
N GLY A 42 -3.86 10.23 -7.34
CA GLY A 42 -3.11 9.33 -8.23
C GLY A 42 -3.25 9.69 -9.70
N ALA A 43 -4.28 10.44 -10.07
CA ALA A 43 -4.59 10.83 -11.44
C ALA A 43 -4.73 12.35 -11.55
N SER A 44 -4.58 12.86 -12.79
CA SER A 44 -4.92 14.24 -13.11
C SER A 44 -6.32 14.30 -13.73
N GLY A 45 -7.05 15.37 -13.44
CA GLY A 45 -8.43 15.59 -13.91
C GLY A 45 -9.44 15.64 -12.77
N THR A 46 -10.72 15.50 -13.12
CA THR A 46 -11.82 15.63 -12.17
C THR A 46 -12.04 14.33 -11.39
N SER A 47 -11.71 14.35 -10.11
CA SER A 47 -11.83 13.24 -9.16
C SER A 47 -13.03 13.46 -8.24
N THR A 48 -13.78 12.40 -7.96
CA THR A 48 -14.99 12.45 -7.12
C THR A 48 -14.79 11.66 -5.84
N LEU A 49 -15.32 12.17 -4.73
CA LEU A 49 -15.34 11.50 -3.45
C LEU A 49 -16.79 11.22 -3.06
N SER A 50 -17.05 9.99 -2.65
CA SER A 50 -18.38 9.53 -2.24
C SER A 50 -18.28 8.82 -0.89
N PRO A 51 -19.27 9.00 0.00
CA PRO A 51 -19.30 8.26 1.27
C PRO A 51 -19.32 6.76 1.02
N GLY A 52 -18.42 6.01 1.67
CA GLY A 52 -18.46 4.55 1.67
C GLY A 52 -18.82 4.01 3.05
N VAL A 53 -18.26 2.84 3.39
CA VAL A 53 -18.61 2.14 4.61
C VAL A 53 -18.06 2.88 5.84
N LEU A 54 -18.94 3.17 6.80
CA LEU A 54 -18.56 3.67 8.11
C LEU A 54 -18.56 2.52 9.12
N THR A 55 -17.41 2.30 9.75
CA THR A 55 -17.29 1.38 10.88
C THR A 55 -17.20 2.18 12.17
N ILE A 56 -18.11 1.89 13.10
CA ILE A 56 -18.18 2.52 14.41
C ILE A 56 -17.74 1.48 15.44
N LYS A 57 -16.76 1.84 16.26
CA LYS A 57 -16.29 1.03 17.39
C LYS A 57 -16.61 1.78 18.67
N ALA A 58 -17.57 1.27 19.44
CA ALA A 58 -18.02 1.89 20.68
C ALA A 58 -18.42 0.83 21.69
N LEU A 59 -18.07 1.04 22.97
CA LEU A 59 -18.47 0.16 24.09
C LEU A 59 -18.16 -1.33 23.85
N GLY A 60 -17.03 -1.63 23.19
CA GLY A 60 -16.63 -3.01 22.86
C GLY A 60 -17.40 -3.65 21.70
N THR A 61 -18.28 -2.92 21.02
CA THR A 61 -19.03 -3.39 19.85
C THR A 61 -18.49 -2.77 18.56
N THR A 62 -18.63 -3.50 17.46
CA THR A 62 -18.31 -3.00 16.11
C THR A 62 -19.57 -3.01 15.27
N THR A 63 -20.00 -1.82 14.86
CA THR A 63 -21.17 -1.62 14.01
C THR A 63 -20.73 -1.12 12.64
N THR A 64 -21.21 -1.76 11.59
CA THR A 64 -20.91 -1.38 10.21
C THR A 64 -22.13 -0.76 9.57
N CYS A 65 -21.98 0.49 9.14
CA CYS A 65 -23.00 1.25 8.42
C CYS A 65 -22.62 1.29 6.94
N THR A 66 -23.33 0.51 6.13
CA THR A 66 -23.17 0.49 4.68
C THR A 66 -24.25 1.36 4.03
N PRO A 67 -23.89 2.39 3.25
CA PRO A 67 -24.87 3.21 2.57
C PRO A 67 -25.65 2.40 1.53
N GLN A 68 -26.98 2.48 1.54
CA GLN A 68 -27.83 1.82 0.53
C GLN A 68 -27.74 2.52 -0.84
N LYS A 69 -27.49 3.83 -0.83
CA LYS A 69 -27.17 4.66 -1.98
C LYS A 69 -26.06 5.63 -1.56
N SER A 70 -25.14 5.88 -2.46
CA SER A 70 -24.05 6.83 -2.25
C SER A 70 -23.97 7.74 -3.46
N GLU A 71 -23.94 9.05 -3.21
CA GLU A 71 -23.80 10.10 -4.21
C GLU A 71 -22.43 10.76 -4.08
N VAL A 72 -22.04 11.55 -5.07
CA VAL A 72 -20.80 12.34 -5.00
C VAL A 72 -21.01 13.48 -4.01
N SER A 73 -20.23 13.47 -2.93
CA SER A 73 -20.28 14.52 -1.91
C SER A 73 -19.27 15.63 -2.17
N LEU A 74 -18.19 15.33 -2.92
CA LEU A 74 -17.15 16.28 -3.26
C LEU A 74 -16.53 15.95 -4.62
N THR A 75 -16.29 16.99 -5.41
CA THR A 75 -15.59 16.90 -6.70
C THR A 75 -14.37 17.82 -6.64
N LEU A 76 -13.21 17.31 -7.05
CA LEU A 76 -11.94 18.02 -7.04
C LEU A 76 -11.27 17.93 -8.40
N ASP A 77 -10.69 19.02 -8.87
CA ASP A 77 -9.73 18.95 -9.98
C ASP A 77 -8.34 18.68 -9.40
N THR A 78 -7.77 17.59 -9.86
CA THR A 78 -6.57 17.00 -9.28
C THR A 78 -5.42 16.99 -10.27
N THR A 79 -4.20 17.05 -9.74
CA THR A 79 -2.98 16.78 -10.49
C THR A 79 -2.34 15.54 -9.87
N ARG A 80 -1.99 14.57 -10.70
CA ARG A 80 -1.34 13.33 -10.28
C ARG A 80 -0.11 13.64 -9.42
N GLN A 81 -0.04 12.96 -8.28
CA GLN A 81 1.14 12.91 -7.43
C GLN A 81 1.72 11.49 -7.47
N GLU A 82 3.04 11.39 -7.46
CA GLU A 82 3.74 10.10 -7.44
C GLU A 82 3.37 9.33 -6.17
N GLY A 83 2.98 8.05 -6.30
CA GLY A 83 2.48 7.25 -5.19
C GLY A 83 1.10 7.67 -4.65
N GLY A 84 0.27 8.32 -5.49
CA GLY A 84 -1.13 8.63 -5.17
C GLY A 84 -2.09 7.46 -5.32
N ALA A 85 -3.37 7.69 -5.02
CA ALA A 85 -4.40 6.65 -4.85
C ALA A 85 -4.54 5.70 -6.05
N SER A 86 -4.58 6.21 -7.29
CA SER A 86 -4.65 5.40 -8.52
C SER A 86 -3.40 4.54 -8.85
N GLY A 87 -2.43 4.42 -7.93
CA GLY A 87 -1.22 3.60 -8.11
C GLY A 87 -1.08 2.44 -7.13
N SER A 88 -1.95 2.34 -6.11
CA SER A 88 -1.91 1.26 -5.12
C SER A 88 -2.87 0.14 -5.50
N THR A 89 -2.42 -0.80 -6.34
CA THR A 89 -2.96 -2.16 -6.29
C THR A 89 -2.30 -2.86 -5.09
N GLY A 90 -2.77 -2.56 -3.87
CA GLY A 90 -2.07 -2.95 -2.65
C GLY A 90 -3.00 -3.28 -1.49
N SER A 91 -3.31 -4.57 -1.37
CA SER A 91 -3.62 -5.30 -0.14
C SER A 91 -4.87 -4.91 0.66
N THR A 92 -5.99 -5.59 0.34
CA THR A 92 -6.95 -5.98 1.38
C THR A 92 -6.27 -6.95 2.35
N GLY A 93 -5.94 -6.41 3.52
CA GLY A 93 -5.36 -7.14 4.65
C GLY A 93 -6.20 -8.34 5.08
N GLY A 94 -5.48 -9.37 5.53
CA GLY A 94 -6.00 -10.68 5.87
C GLY A 94 -6.95 -10.71 7.06
N SER A 95 -7.92 -11.61 6.96
CA SER A 95 -8.58 -12.19 8.11
C SER A 95 -8.00 -13.58 8.33
N SER A 96 -7.40 -13.76 9.50
CA SER A 96 -6.93 -15.04 10.03
C SER A 96 -8.10 -16.01 10.21
N THR A 97 -8.06 -17.13 9.49
CA THR A 97 -8.79 -18.35 9.85
C THR A 97 -7.81 -19.52 9.85
N GLY A 98 -7.45 -19.98 11.05
CA GLY A 98 -6.78 -21.26 11.23
C GLY A 98 -7.73 -22.42 10.87
N GLY A 99 -7.17 -23.49 10.30
CA GLY A 99 -7.89 -24.76 10.11
C GLY A 99 -7.40 -25.61 8.94
N SER A 100 -6.33 -26.36 9.17
CA SER A 100 -6.07 -27.75 8.73
C SER A 100 -6.08 -28.15 7.23
N SER A 101 -4.87 -28.54 6.77
CA SER A 101 -4.51 -29.67 5.88
C SER A 101 -5.42 -30.05 4.68
N THR A 102 -4.84 -30.08 3.46
CA THR A 102 -4.38 -31.29 2.70
C THR A 102 -4.30 -30.98 1.20
N GLY A 103 -3.23 -31.41 0.52
CA GLY A 103 -3.26 -31.70 -0.93
C GLY A 103 -2.70 -30.60 -1.86
N GLY A 104 -1.68 -30.98 -2.65
CA GLY A 104 -0.94 -30.10 -3.54
C GLY A 104 -1.63 -29.71 -4.85
N GLY A 105 -0.93 -28.89 -5.62
CA GLY A 105 -1.31 -28.52 -6.98
C GLY A 105 -0.66 -27.20 -7.41
N THR A 106 0.35 -27.29 -8.26
CA THR A 106 1.00 -26.19 -8.96
C THR A 106 0.01 -25.42 -9.85
N SER A 107 0.02 -24.09 -9.81
CA SER A 107 -0.42 -23.27 -10.95
C SER A 107 0.27 -21.90 -10.95
N SER A 108 1.14 -21.77 -11.94
CA SER A 108 1.72 -20.53 -12.44
C SER A 108 0.66 -19.45 -12.70
N SER A 109 0.89 -18.24 -12.20
CA SER A 109 0.28 -17.03 -12.74
C SER A 109 1.40 -16.08 -13.19
N GLY A 110 1.70 -16.11 -14.48
CA GLY A 110 2.56 -15.13 -15.13
C GLY A 110 1.75 -13.88 -15.49
N GLY A 111 2.34 -12.69 -15.32
CA GLY A 111 1.67 -11.45 -15.71
C GLY A 111 2.36 -10.12 -15.40
N GLY A 112 3.68 -9.99 -15.63
CA GLY A 112 4.29 -8.82 -16.25
C GLY A 112 4.40 -7.47 -15.49
N LEU A 113 5.48 -7.30 -14.72
CA LEU A 113 6.37 -6.13 -14.78
C LEU A 113 7.81 -6.62 -14.52
N ALA A 114 8.81 -5.94 -15.08
CA ALA A 114 10.22 -6.24 -14.78
C ALA A 114 10.51 -5.86 -13.33
N GLU A 115 10.73 -6.86 -12.48
CA GLU A 115 11.29 -6.74 -11.13
C GLU A 115 12.71 -6.13 -11.24
N THR A 116 12.78 -4.81 -11.38
CA THR A 116 14.05 -4.08 -11.39
C THR A 116 14.35 -3.55 -10.00
N GLY A 117 14.57 -4.47 -9.07
CA GLY A 117 15.44 -4.24 -7.92
C GLY A 117 14.76 -4.07 -6.56
N ALA A 118 15.08 -5.03 -5.70
CA ALA A 118 15.13 -4.96 -4.23
C ALA A 118 13.80 -5.03 -3.47
N GLY A 119 13.05 -6.11 -3.67
CA GLY A 119 12.42 -6.78 -2.53
C GLY A 119 13.53 -7.32 -1.61
N ASP A 120 13.74 -6.66 -0.48
CA ASP A 120 14.47 -7.12 0.72
C ASP A 120 15.98 -7.45 0.63
N HIS A 121 16.61 -7.37 -0.55
CA HIS A 121 18.03 -7.73 -0.73
C HIS A 121 18.92 -6.63 -1.30
N GLY A 122 18.46 -5.38 -1.37
CA GLY A 122 19.18 -4.27 -2.00
C GLY A 122 20.63 -4.08 -1.50
N THR A 123 20.87 -4.28 -0.19
CA THR A 123 22.20 -4.19 0.40
C THR A 123 23.10 -5.37 0.01
N LEU A 124 22.55 -6.59 -0.07
CA LEU A 124 23.28 -7.79 -0.50
C LEU A 124 23.62 -7.75 -1.98
N THR A 125 22.71 -7.26 -2.82
CA THR A 125 22.93 -7.10 -4.26
C THR A 125 23.98 -6.02 -4.53
N ALA A 126 23.95 -4.91 -3.80
CA ALA A 126 24.98 -3.87 -3.86
C ALA A 126 26.35 -4.43 -3.43
N LEU A 127 26.40 -5.20 -2.34
CA LEU A 127 27.63 -5.85 -1.90
C LEU A 127 28.15 -6.86 -2.94
N GLY A 128 27.26 -7.64 -3.54
CA GLY A 128 27.59 -8.63 -4.57
C GLY A 128 28.19 -7.99 -5.83
N LEU A 129 27.65 -6.86 -6.28
CA LEU A 129 28.16 -6.14 -7.45
C LEU A 129 29.55 -5.53 -7.17
N VAL A 130 29.74 -4.92 -6.00
CA VAL A 130 31.05 -4.36 -5.60
C VAL A 130 32.09 -5.46 -5.41
N ALA A 131 31.74 -6.56 -4.74
CA ALA A 131 32.65 -7.69 -4.55
C ALA A 131 33.01 -8.38 -5.88
N GLY A 132 32.03 -8.59 -6.76
CA GLY A 132 32.23 -9.21 -8.07
C GLY A 132 33.16 -8.40 -8.97
N THR A 133 32.97 -7.07 -9.01
CA THR A 133 33.85 -6.18 -9.79
C THR A 133 35.28 -6.14 -9.24
N ALA A 134 35.45 -6.14 -7.91
CA ALA A 134 36.77 -6.21 -7.29
C ALA A 134 37.50 -7.52 -7.63
N ILE A 135 36.80 -8.67 -7.60
CA ILE A 135 37.40 -9.98 -7.93
C ILE A 135 37.79 -10.04 -9.41
N LEU A 136 36.94 -9.57 -10.32
CA LEU A 136 37.24 -9.58 -11.76
C LEU A 136 38.42 -8.69 -12.11
N LEU A 137 38.48 -7.48 -11.55
CA LEU A 137 39.61 -6.57 -11.78
C LEU A 137 40.90 -7.09 -11.12
N GLY A 138 40.83 -7.63 -9.89
CA GLY A 138 41.98 -8.22 -9.22
C GLY A 138 42.52 -9.46 -9.95
N GLY A 139 41.62 -10.34 -10.42
CA GLY A 139 41.98 -11.51 -11.22
C GLY A 139 42.61 -11.12 -12.56
N ALA A 140 42.10 -10.10 -13.24
CA ALA A 140 42.68 -9.61 -14.48
C ALA A 140 44.11 -9.07 -14.26
N VAL A 141 44.35 -8.28 -13.21
CA VAL A 141 45.71 -7.81 -12.90
C VAL A 141 46.63 -8.99 -12.55
N PHE A 142 46.17 -9.95 -11.76
CA PHE A 142 47.00 -11.09 -11.37
C PHE A 142 47.35 -12.02 -12.54
N THR A 143 46.44 -12.20 -13.50
CA THR A 143 46.62 -13.11 -14.63
C THR A 143 47.30 -12.46 -15.84
N LEU A 144 47.07 -11.16 -16.09
CA LEU A 144 47.59 -10.45 -17.26
C LEU A 144 48.82 -9.60 -16.96
N MET A 145 49.19 -9.36 -15.70
CA MET A 145 50.41 -8.63 -15.39
C MET A 145 51.60 -9.60 -15.42
N PRO A 146 52.50 -9.50 -16.42
CA PRO A 146 53.64 -10.39 -16.52
C PRO A 146 54.55 -10.16 -15.31
N LYS A 147 54.72 -11.21 -14.50
CA LYS A 147 55.63 -11.27 -13.37
C LYS A 147 57.00 -10.75 -13.82
N ARG A 148 57.31 -9.47 -13.56
CA ARG A 148 58.66 -8.93 -13.77
C ARG A 148 59.57 -9.72 -12.86
N ARG A 149 60.28 -10.67 -13.46
CA ARG A 149 61.31 -11.50 -12.87
C ARG A 149 62.38 -10.54 -12.32
N THR A 150 62.29 -10.20 -11.04
CA THR A 150 63.42 -9.63 -10.29
C THR A 150 64.50 -10.71 -10.29
N ARG A 151 65.53 -10.48 -11.11
CA ARG A 151 66.79 -11.23 -11.05
C ARG A 151 67.51 -10.93 -9.75
#